data_AF-A0A2T1FXU6-F1
#
_entry.id   AF-A0A2T1FXU6-F1
#
_cell.length_a   1.000
_cell.length_b   1.000
_cell.length_c   1.000
_cell.angle_alpha   90.00
_cell.angle_beta   90.00
_cell.angle_gamma   90.00
#
_symmetry.space_group_name_H-M   'P 1'
#
loop_
_entity.id
_entity.type
_entity.pdbx_description
1 polymer ?
#
loop_
_entity_poly.entity_id
_entity_poly.type
_entity_poly.pdbx_seq_one_letter_code
_entity_poly.pdbx_strand_id
1 'polypeptide(L)'
;MVIFPINLPIPLSSSFPKYELESGIQRENNKKQTMKKKKVIAHIHNRIKKLAVGAIDRGDIKSCDRQSDDSYIIIRNTEFPPTIYTTVGAGTLLYLLNSLARETTET
;
A
#
# COMPACT_ATOMS: atom_id res chain seq x y z
N MET A 1 -13.60 -46.10 56.96
CA MET A 1 -13.48 -46.59 55.56
C MET A 1 -14.88 -47.01 55.14
N VAL A 2 -15.59 -46.16 54.41
CA VAL A 2 -16.98 -46.41 53.99
C VAL A 2 -17.06 -46.01 52.53
N ILE A 3 -17.22 -47.02 51.67
CA ILE A 3 -17.38 -46.89 50.24
C ILE A 3 -18.88 -46.79 49.99
N PHE A 4 -19.35 -45.66 49.48
CA PHE A 4 -20.70 -45.53 48.93
C PHE A 4 -20.61 -45.64 47.40
N PRO A 5 -21.40 -46.53 46.76
CA PRO A 5 -21.49 -46.59 45.31
C PRO A 5 -22.47 -45.53 44.82
N ILE A 6 -21.99 -44.57 44.02
CA ILE A 6 -22.86 -43.61 43.34
C ILE A 6 -23.31 -44.22 42.02
N ASN A 7 -24.59 -44.53 41.98
CA ASN A 7 -25.34 -44.89 40.79
C ASN A 7 -26.07 -43.61 40.33
N LEU A 8 -25.75 -43.05 39.16
CA LEU A 8 -26.61 -42.17 38.35
C LEU A 8 -25.96 -41.93 36.96
N PRO A 9 -26.71 -41.48 35.92
CA PRO A 9 -26.86 -42.19 34.67
C PRO A 9 -26.07 -41.53 33.53
N ILE A 10 -25.85 -42.29 32.47
CA ILE A 10 -25.45 -41.77 31.16
C ILE A 10 -26.64 -41.00 30.58
N PRO A 11 -26.42 -39.80 30.01
CA PRO A 11 -27.16 -39.40 28.83
C PRO A 11 -26.21 -39.32 27.62
N LEU A 12 -26.57 -40.08 26.59
CA LEU A 12 -26.20 -39.76 25.22
C LEU A 12 -26.68 -38.34 24.92
N SER A 13 -25.75 -37.43 24.63
CA SER A 13 -26.07 -36.23 23.85
C SER A 13 -24.82 -35.74 23.14
N SER A 14 -24.86 -35.87 21.83
CA SER A 14 -23.95 -35.30 20.86
C SER A 14 -24.09 -33.77 20.85
N SER A 15 -23.07 -33.06 21.32
CA SER A 15 -22.88 -31.63 21.00
C SER A 15 -21.47 -31.19 21.36
N PHE A 16 -20.51 -31.56 20.51
CA PHE A 16 -19.20 -30.92 20.49
C PHE A 16 -19.31 -29.47 19.96
N PRO A 17 -18.44 -28.55 20.40
CA PRO A 17 -18.77 -27.13 20.44
C PRO A 17 -18.42 -26.43 19.12
N LYS A 18 -19.25 -25.44 18.75
CA LYS A 18 -18.97 -24.45 17.70
C LYS A 18 -17.74 -23.61 18.10
N TYR A 19 -16.54 -23.93 17.61
CA TYR A 19 -15.40 -22.99 17.67
C TYR A 19 -14.36 -23.16 16.56
N GLU A 20 -14.70 -23.53 15.32
CA GLU A 20 -13.68 -23.54 14.25
C GLU A 20 -14.12 -22.85 12.95
N LEU A 21 -14.65 -21.62 13.04
CA LEU A 21 -14.93 -20.84 11.81
C LEU A 21 -14.41 -19.41 11.79
N GLU A 22 -13.85 -18.88 12.88
CA GLU A 22 -13.42 -17.47 12.92
C GLU A 22 -11.96 -17.26 12.48
N SER A 23 -11.10 -18.28 12.60
CA SER A 23 -9.66 -18.15 12.30
C SER A 23 -9.32 -18.20 10.80
N GLY A 24 -10.15 -18.88 9.99
CA GLY A 24 -9.99 -18.96 8.54
C GLY A 24 -10.34 -17.65 7.81
N ILE A 25 -11.47 -17.06 8.17
CA ILE A 25 -11.98 -15.80 7.58
C ILE A 25 -11.01 -14.63 7.88
N GLN A 26 -10.48 -14.55 9.10
CA GLN A 26 -9.50 -13.53 9.49
C GLN A 26 -8.17 -13.65 8.71
N ARG A 27 -7.69 -14.89 8.46
CA ARG A 27 -6.46 -15.13 7.68
C ARG A 27 -6.64 -14.84 6.20
N GLU A 28 -7.79 -15.17 5.62
CA GLU A 28 -8.08 -14.91 4.21
C GLU A 28 -8.29 -13.41 3.95
N ASN A 29 -8.97 -12.71 4.86
CA ASN A 29 -9.16 -11.26 4.78
C ASN A 29 -7.84 -10.49 4.92
N ASN A 30 -6.93 -10.91 5.81
CA ASN A 30 -5.60 -10.32 5.93
C ASN A 30 -4.73 -10.54 4.68
N LYS A 31 -4.77 -11.73 4.07
CA LYS A 31 -4.09 -12.02 2.80
C LYS A 31 -4.67 -11.18 1.65
N LYS A 32 -6.00 -11.05 1.55
CA LYS A 32 -6.66 -10.20 0.54
C LYS A 32 -6.34 -8.71 0.74
N GLN A 33 -6.29 -8.22 1.98
CA GLN A 33 -5.89 -6.84 2.27
C GLN A 33 -4.41 -6.55 1.94
N THR A 34 -3.49 -7.46 2.27
CA THR A 34 -2.06 -7.30 1.93
C THR A 34 -1.83 -7.33 0.42
N MET A 35 -2.50 -8.20 -0.31
CA MET A 35 -2.45 -8.23 -1.78
C MET A 35 -2.99 -6.94 -2.42
N LYS A 36 -4.11 -6.39 -1.89
CA LYS A 36 -4.67 -5.11 -2.33
C LYS A 36 -3.70 -3.94 -2.05
N LYS A 37 -3.11 -3.87 -0.86
CA LYS A 37 -2.13 -2.82 -0.50
C LYS A 37 -0.91 -2.83 -1.42
N LYS A 38 -0.34 -4.00 -1.71
CA LYS A 38 0.78 -4.14 -2.67
C LYS A 38 0.42 -3.62 -4.07
N LYS A 39 -0.80 -3.92 -4.55
CA LYS A 39 -1.27 -3.46 -5.86
C LYS A 39 -1.47 -1.94 -5.91
N VAL A 40 -1.94 -1.32 -4.84
CA VAL A 40 -2.13 0.14 -4.73
C VAL A 40 -0.77 0.86 -4.73
N ILE A 41 0.19 0.36 -3.96
CA ILE A 41 1.55 0.92 -3.89
C ILE A 41 2.22 0.87 -5.28
N ALA A 42 2.17 -0.29 -5.95
CA ALA A 42 2.70 -0.43 -7.31
C ALA A 42 2.06 0.55 -8.32
N HIS A 43 0.76 0.81 -8.19
CA HIS A 43 0.06 1.77 -9.05
C HIS A 43 0.57 3.21 -8.85
N ILE A 44 0.83 3.61 -7.60
CA ILE A 44 1.34 4.94 -7.27
C ILE A 44 2.74 5.14 -7.86
N HIS A 45 3.67 4.19 -7.67
CA HIS A 45 5.02 4.31 -8.24
C HIS A 45 5.01 4.36 -9.77
N ASN A 46 4.15 3.57 -10.42
CA ASN A 46 4.00 3.61 -11.88
C ASN A 46 3.48 4.97 -12.37
N ARG A 47 2.56 5.58 -11.62
CA ARG A 47 2.02 6.90 -11.94
C ARG A 47 3.07 8.00 -11.77
N ILE A 48 3.86 7.95 -10.69
CA ILE A 48 4.99 8.86 -10.46
C ILE A 48 6.02 8.72 -11.58
N LYS A 49 6.38 7.49 -11.98
CA LYS A 49 7.30 7.24 -13.09
C LYS A 49 6.82 7.87 -14.39
N LYS A 50 5.55 7.72 -14.75
CA LYS A 50 4.97 8.32 -15.96
C LYS A 50 5.03 9.85 -15.93
N LEU A 51 4.68 10.45 -14.79
CA LEU A 51 4.73 11.91 -14.64
C LEU A 51 6.18 12.43 -14.68
N ALA A 52 7.12 11.69 -14.09
CA ALA A 52 8.53 12.02 -14.12
C ALA A 52 9.10 11.99 -15.54
N VAL A 53 8.80 10.95 -16.33
CA VAL A 53 9.22 10.89 -17.75
C VAL A 53 8.72 12.11 -18.51
N GLY A 54 7.43 12.47 -18.38
CA GLY A 54 6.91 13.66 -19.03
C GLY A 54 7.58 14.97 -18.58
N ALA A 55 7.92 15.09 -17.30
CA ALA A 55 8.62 16.26 -16.77
C ALA A 55 10.10 16.32 -17.22
N ILE A 56 10.75 15.17 -17.40
CA ILE A 56 12.11 15.09 -17.95
C ILE A 56 12.11 15.46 -19.44
N ASP A 57 11.19 14.91 -20.21
CA ASP A 57 11.08 15.16 -21.65
C ASP A 57 10.83 16.64 -21.97
N ARG A 58 10.11 17.36 -21.09
CA ARG A 58 9.91 18.82 -21.19
C ARG A 58 11.10 19.65 -20.69
N GLY A 59 12.02 19.05 -19.95
CA GLY A 59 13.14 19.75 -19.32
C GLY A 59 12.78 20.48 -18.02
N ASP A 60 11.64 20.18 -17.39
CA ASP A 60 11.27 20.74 -16.07
C ASP A 60 12.22 20.20 -14.98
N ILE A 61 12.57 18.92 -15.11
CA ILE A 61 13.47 18.20 -14.19
C ILE A 61 14.53 17.43 -14.98
N LYS A 62 15.65 17.14 -14.33
CA LYS A 62 16.76 16.36 -14.89
C LYS A 62 16.62 14.87 -14.62
N SER A 63 16.26 14.51 -13.38
CA SER A 63 16.05 13.11 -12.99
C SER A 63 15.05 12.97 -11.84
N CYS A 64 14.51 11.77 -11.70
CA CYS A 64 13.62 11.37 -10.62
C CYS A 64 13.92 9.91 -10.25
N ASP A 65 14.59 9.73 -9.12
CA ASP A 65 15.10 8.43 -8.68
C ASP A 65 14.40 7.97 -7.40
N ARG A 66 13.89 6.74 -7.40
CA ARG A 66 13.24 6.12 -6.23
C ARG A 66 14.30 5.53 -5.30
N GLN A 67 14.21 5.84 -4.01
CA GLN A 67 15.03 5.25 -2.95
C GLN A 67 14.37 4.01 -2.33
N SER A 68 15.14 3.25 -1.55
CA SER A 68 14.69 2.03 -0.86
C SER A 68 13.62 2.26 0.21
N ASP A 69 13.51 3.48 0.74
CA ASP A 69 12.53 3.90 1.75
C ASP A 69 11.23 4.47 1.14
N ASP A 70 11.02 4.28 -0.17
CA ASP A 70 9.92 4.85 -0.94
C ASP A 70 9.90 6.39 -1.01
N SER A 71 11.03 7.03 -0.70
CA SER A 71 11.27 8.43 -1.06
C SER A 71 11.76 8.56 -2.52
N TYR A 72 11.74 9.78 -3.03
CA TYR A 72 12.19 10.13 -4.37
C TYR A 72 13.17 11.29 -4.31
N ILE A 73 14.29 11.14 -5.00
CA ILE A 73 15.22 12.25 -5.27
C ILE A 73 14.79 12.88 -6.59
N ILE A 74 14.43 14.16 -6.56
CA ILE A 74 14.11 14.92 -7.78
C ILE A 74 15.20 15.97 -7.97
N ILE A 75 15.86 15.92 -9.12
CA ILE A 75 16.87 16.89 -9.53
C ILE A 75 16.23 17.80 -10.56
N ARG A 76 16.16 19.10 -10.28
CA ARG A 76 15.65 20.11 -11.21
C ARG A 76 16.77 20.58 -12.15
N ASN A 77 16.41 21.18 -13.28
CA ASN A 77 17.39 21.77 -14.22
C ASN A 77 17.99 23.11 -13.74
N THR A 78 17.66 23.54 -12.53
CA THR A 78 18.17 24.74 -11.87
C THR A 78 19.38 24.39 -11.00
N GLU A 79 20.17 25.39 -10.60
CA GLU A 79 21.35 25.21 -9.71
C GLU A 79 21.00 24.78 -8.27
N PHE A 80 19.75 24.45 -8.01
CA PHE A 80 19.32 23.98 -6.69
C PHE A 80 19.80 22.56 -6.42
N PRO A 81 20.16 22.24 -5.17
CA PRO A 81 20.54 20.90 -4.80
C PRO A 81 19.39 19.90 -5.03
N PRO A 82 19.71 18.62 -5.27
CA PRO A 82 18.72 17.54 -5.30
C PRO A 82 17.82 17.58 -4.06
N THR A 83 16.51 17.50 -4.27
CA THR A 83 15.54 17.55 -3.17
C THR A 83 14.88 16.19 -3.00
N ILE A 84 14.80 15.72 -1.76
CA ILE A 84 14.16 14.45 -1.41
C ILE A 84 12.69 14.71 -1.09
N TYR A 85 11.81 13.93 -1.69
CA TYR A 85 10.36 13.98 -1.50
C TYR A 85 9.84 12.63 -1.04
N THR A 86 8.80 12.65 -0.21
CA THR A 86 8.01 11.44 0.04
C THR A 86 7.27 11.01 -1.23
N THR A 87 6.81 9.76 -1.32
CA THR A 87 5.99 9.29 -2.45
C THR A 87 4.82 10.23 -2.77
N VAL A 88 4.11 10.73 -1.73
CA VAL A 88 2.99 11.67 -1.92
C VAL A 88 3.51 13.01 -2.43
N GLY A 89 4.57 13.56 -1.83
CA GLY A 89 5.16 14.83 -2.23
C GLY A 89 5.65 14.82 -3.68
N ALA A 90 6.34 13.75 -4.09
CA ALA A 90 6.81 13.56 -5.46
C ALA A 90 5.64 13.49 -6.45
N GLY A 91 4.60 12.74 -6.10
CA GLY A 91 3.37 12.65 -6.91
C GLY A 91 2.70 14.01 -7.11
N THR A 92 2.57 14.80 -6.04
CA THR A 92 1.97 16.14 -6.09
C THR A 92 2.80 17.10 -6.93
N LEU A 93 4.12 17.17 -6.70
CA LEU A 93 5.02 18.06 -7.44
C LEU A 93 4.95 17.78 -8.95
N LEU A 94 5.11 16.51 -9.34
CA LEU A 94 5.10 16.13 -10.75
C LEU A 94 3.73 16.33 -11.40
N TYR A 95 2.65 16.17 -10.64
CA TYR A 95 1.30 16.49 -11.13
C TYR A 95 1.14 17.99 -11.42
N LEU A 96 1.59 18.85 -10.51
CA LEU A 96 1.55 20.30 -10.69
C LEU A 96 2.37 20.75 -11.91
N LEU A 97 3.60 20.24 -12.05
CA LEU A 97 4.43 20.50 -13.23
C LEU A 97 3.74 20.08 -14.53
N ASN A 98 3.09 18.92 -14.52
CA ASN A 98 2.38 18.43 -15.69
C ASN A 98 1.08 19.21 -15.97
N SER A 99 0.45 19.80 -14.96
CA SER A 99 -0.73 20.68 -15.13
C SER A 99 -0.33 22.03 -15.73
N LEU A 100 0.72 22.65 -15.19
CA LEU A 100 1.29 23.91 -15.69
C LEU A 100 1.65 23.81 -17.18
N ALA A 101 2.26 22.69 -17.59
CA ALA A 101 2.62 22.47 -18.98
C ALA A 101 1.41 22.38 -19.93
N ARG A 102 0.23 21.95 -19.46
CA ARG A 102 -0.98 21.86 -20.29
C ARG A 102 -1.61 23.23 -20.53
N GLU A 103 -1.58 24.09 -19.52
CA GLU A 103 -2.10 25.46 -19.62
C GLU A 103 -1.32 26.29 -20.65
N THR A 104 -0.04 25.99 -20.88
CA THR A 104 0.81 26.74 -21.84
C THR A 104 0.58 26.35 -23.30
N THR A 105 -0.01 25.19 -23.57
CA THR A 105 -0.27 24.69 -24.94
C THR A 105 -1.62 25.10 -25.52
N GLU A 106 -2.51 25.71 -24.72
CA GLU A 106 -3.87 26.09 -25.14
C GLU A 106 -4.03 27.61 -25.43
N THR A 107 -2.92 28.34 -25.55
CA THR A 107 -2.86 29.77 -25.90
C THR A 107 -2.08 30.00 -27.18
#